data_AF-A0A3R7AQI8-F1
#
_entry.id   AF-A0A3R7AQI8-F1
#
_cell.length_a   1.000
_cell.length_b   1.000
_cell.length_c   1.000
_cell.angle_alpha   90.00
_cell.angle_beta   90.00
_cell.angle_gamma   90.00
#
_symmetry.space_group_name_H-M   'P 1'
#
loop_
_entity.id
_entity.type
_entity.pdbx_description
1 polymer ?
#
loop_
_entity_poly.entity_id
_entity_poly.type
_entity_poly.pdbx_seq_one_letter_code
_entity_poly.pdbx_strand_id
1 'polypeptide(L)'
;MSTAAIPTPIPEEVGLLLNPQQRNAVQDRVNALLGWNSRELAPMSTSMPMLRSNRKQIVELGYLVGSMWTGIRYLALLVTGRCYLISHNYEIRETWLFTPLRQQDRPQSMTNGDNELSQHMWTILDGTLVLNQDKLCFVISDILAMNGASVMSLKLEDRLKTIQNSVISPLLKIPLPKGHPPSQFSLLFPPNRPLNKMTSSIRQLTPTPANTAVQHSGLVFIPMSLPYAPGHSKGVYYW
;
A
#
# COMPACT_ATOMS: atom_id res chain seq x y z
N MET A 1 32.86 -10.46 -18.54
CA MET A 1 31.69 -10.48 -19.45
C MET A 1 30.53 -9.84 -18.74
N SER A 2 30.09 -8.67 -19.18
CA SER A 2 28.95 -7.95 -18.61
C SER A 2 27.69 -8.68 -19.05
N THR A 3 27.02 -9.38 -18.14
CA THR A 3 25.66 -9.89 -18.41
C THR A 3 24.77 -8.67 -18.56
N ALA A 4 24.34 -8.37 -19.79
CA ALA A 4 23.34 -7.36 -20.05
C ALA A 4 22.13 -7.65 -19.13
N ALA A 5 21.77 -6.69 -18.29
CA ALA A 5 20.59 -6.80 -17.45
C ALA A 5 19.38 -6.99 -18.36
N ILE A 6 18.73 -8.15 -18.29
CA ILE A 6 17.49 -8.40 -19.00
C ILE A 6 16.50 -7.32 -18.52
N PRO A 7 15.91 -6.52 -19.43
CA PRO A 7 14.94 -5.51 -19.03
C PRO A 7 13.81 -6.21 -18.28
N THR A 8 13.57 -5.74 -17.07
CA THR A 8 12.64 -6.37 -16.16
C THR A 8 11.21 -6.08 -16.61
N PRO A 9 10.33 -7.09 -16.66
CA PRO A 9 8.94 -6.87 -17.02
C PRO A 9 8.27 -5.99 -15.96
N ILE A 10 7.91 -4.77 -16.34
CA ILE A 10 7.00 -3.92 -15.58
C ILE A 10 5.61 -4.56 -15.74
N PRO A 11 4.83 -4.73 -14.64
CA PRO A 11 3.50 -5.30 -14.75
C PRO A 11 2.62 -4.44 -15.66
N GLU A 12 1.78 -5.09 -16.46
CA GLU A 12 0.76 -4.39 -17.22
C GLU A 12 -0.26 -3.72 -16.28
N GLU A 13 -0.83 -2.60 -16.73
CA GLU A 13 -1.91 -1.94 -16.00
C GLU A 13 -3.14 -2.84 -15.93
N VAL A 14 -3.86 -2.80 -14.81
CA VAL A 14 -5.00 -3.69 -14.56
C VAL A 14 -6.25 -2.88 -14.26
N GLY A 15 -7.38 -3.38 -14.76
CA GLY A 15 -8.69 -2.80 -14.52
C GLY A 15 -9.13 -1.81 -15.59
N LEU A 16 -10.39 -1.41 -15.49
CA LEU A 16 -11.05 -0.50 -16.42
C LEU A 16 -10.78 0.94 -16.02
N LEU A 17 -10.24 1.74 -16.93
CA LEU A 17 -10.03 3.16 -16.71
C LEU A 17 -11.39 3.86 -16.52
N LEU A 18 -11.52 4.61 -15.41
CA LEU A 18 -12.71 5.38 -15.14
C LEU A 18 -12.85 6.55 -16.11
N ASN A 19 -14.09 6.85 -16.49
CA ASN A 19 -14.36 8.07 -17.25
C ASN A 19 -14.16 9.33 -16.35
N PRO A 20 -14.05 10.54 -16.94
CA PRO A 20 -13.76 11.75 -16.17
C PRO A 20 -14.76 12.05 -15.05
N GLN A 21 -16.05 11.77 -15.23
CA GLN A 21 -17.08 12.02 -14.22
C GLN A 21 -16.91 11.09 -13.01
N GLN A 22 -16.74 9.78 -13.27
CA GLN A 22 -16.49 8.78 -12.23
C GLN A 22 -15.20 9.06 -11.48
N ARG A 23 -14.12 9.35 -12.22
CA ARG A 23 -12.81 9.71 -11.67
C ARG A 23 -12.91 10.92 -10.73
N ASN A 24 -13.59 11.98 -11.16
CA ASN A 24 -13.75 13.20 -10.34
C ASN A 24 -14.53 12.92 -9.06
N ALA A 25 -15.60 12.11 -9.11
CA ALA A 25 -16.37 11.75 -7.93
C ALA A 25 -15.54 10.96 -6.89
N VAL A 26 -14.73 10.00 -7.36
CA VAL A 26 -13.82 9.25 -6.48
C VAL A 26 -12.74 10.17 -5.91
N GLN A 27 -12.13 11.01 -6.76
CA GLN A 27 -11.10 11.97 -6.37
C GLN A 27 -11.62 12.95 -5.31
N ASP A 28 -12.80 13.55 -5.51
CA ASP A 28 -13.44 14.46 -4.55
C ASP A 28 -13.57 13.84 -3.17
N ARG A 29 -14.03 12.58 -3.14
CA ARG A 29 -14.25 11.87 -1.89
C ARG A 29 -12.96 11.46 -1.21
N VAL A 30 -11.96 11.00 -1.95
CA VAL A 30 -10.61 10.71 -1.43
C VAL A 30 -9.98 11.97 -0.84
N ASN A 31 -10.07 13.08 -1.56
CA ASN A 31 -9.54 14.37 -1.13
C ASN A 31 -10.20 14.88 0.13
N ALA A 32 -11.53 14.85 0.18
CA ALA A 32 -12.29 15.24 1.37
C ALA A 32 -11.95 14.35 2.58
N LEU A 33 -11.84 13.03 2.37
CA LEU A 33 -11.51 12.06 3.43
C LEU A 33 -10.11 12.29 4.02
N LEU A 34 -9.14 12.65 3.17
CA LEU A 34 -7.74 12.80 3.56
C LEU A 34 -7.35 14.26 3.83
N GLY A 35 -8.26 15.22 3.69
CA GLY A 35 -7.95 16.65 3.81
C GLY A 35 -6.93 17.11 2.76
N TRP A 36 -6.95 16.51 1.57
CA TRP A 36 -5.98 16.75 0.51
C TRP A 36 -6.53 17.70 -0.56
N ASN A 37 -5.73 18.67 -0.98
CA ASN A 37 -6.20 19.79 -1.82
C ASN A 37 -5.77 19.68 -3.29
N SER A 38 -4.83 18.81 -3.65
CA SER A 38 -4.38 18.72 -5.04
C SER A 38 -5.34 17.93 -5.93
N ARG A 39 -5.59 18.49 -7.12
CA ARG A 39 -6.35 17.86 -8.20
C ARG A 39 -5.48 17.14 -9.23
N GLU A 40 -4.19 17.43 -9.22
CA GLU A 40 -3.24 16.89 -10.18
C GLU A 40 -2.50 15.69 -9.61
N LEU A 41 -2.24 15.68 -8.30
CA LEU A 41 -1.43 14.67 -7.63
C LEU A 41 -2.21 13.96 -6.54
N ALA A 42 -2.22 12.64 -6.56
CA ALA A 42 -2.77 11.80 -5.51
C ALA A 42 -2.03 12.02 -4.17
N PRO A 43 -2.69 11.78 -3.01
CA PRO A 43 -2.10 12.00 -1.69
C PRO A 43 -1.08 10.92 -1.31
N MET A 44 -0.14 10.63 -2.20
CA MET A 44 0.95 9.68 -2.00
C MET A 44 2.15 10.38 -1.37
N SER A 45 2.79 9.71 -0.41
CA SER A 45 4.08 10.12 0.17
C SER A 45 5.21 9.96 -0.86
N THR A 46 6.04 10.98 -1.06
CA THR A 46 7.23 10.92 -1.91
C THR A 46 8.48 10.80 -1.05
N SER A 47 9.32 9.81 -1.34
CA SER A 47 10.61 9.62 -0.68
C SER A 47 11.67 10.56 -1.24
N MET A 48 12.70 10.85 -0.44
CA MET A 48 13.84 11.70 -0.84
C MET A 48 15.15 10.90 -0.81
N PRO A 49 16.18 11.28 -1.58
CA PRO A 49 17.47 10.59 -1.49
C PRO A 49 18.02 10.69 -0.07
N MET A 50 18.52 9.58 0.47
CA MET A 50 19.21 9.56 1.76
C MET A 50 20.56 10.26 1.66
N LEU A 51 20.77 11.30 2.46
CA LEU A 51 22.03 12.02 2.58
C LEU A 51 22.71 11.72 3.91
N ARG A 52 24.04 11.87 3.96
CA ARG A 52 24.83 11.70 5.21
C ARG A 52 24.34 12.63 6.33
N SER A 53 23.83 13.81 6.00
CA SER A 53 23.25 14.78 6.94
C SER A 53 21.99 14.25 7.64
N ASN A 54 21.29 13.26 7.07
CA ASN A 54 20.09 12.68 7.69
C ASN A 54 20.39 11.66 8.81
N ARG A 55 21.66 11.28 9.02
CA ARG A 55 22.05 10.23 9.99
C ARG A 55 21.50 10.46 11.41
N LYS A 56 21.59 11.70 11.91
CA LYS A 56 21.14 12.04 13.27
C LYS A 56 19.63 11.77 13.42
N GLN A 57 18.83 12.26 12.48
CA GLN A 57 17.39 12.03 12.44
C GLN A 57 17.04 10.54 12.34
N ILE A 58 17.77 9.77 11.54
CA ILE A 58 17.55 8.32 11.36
C ILE A 58 17.72 7.56 12.68
N VAL A 59 18.74 7.92 13.47
CA VAL A 59 18.98 7.31 14.79
C VAL A 59 17.91 7.73 15.79
N GLU A 60 17.54 9.01 15.81
CA GLU A 60 16.62 9.57 16.82
C GLU A 60 15.16 9.11 16.65
N LEU A 61 14.65 9.04 15.42
CA LEU A 61 13.22 8.75 15.18
C LEU A 61 12.88 7.26 15.18
N GLY A 62 13.89 6.39 15.05
CA GLY A 62 13.70 4.96 14.78
C GLY A 62 13.10 4.72 13.39
N TYR A 63 13.68 3.79 12.64
CA TYR A 63 13.30 3.56 11.25
C TYR A 63 12.97 2.10 10.97
N LEU A 64 11.98 1.89 10.11
CA LEU A 64 11.80 0.62 9.39
C LEU A 64 12.50 0.72 8.05
N VAL A 65 13.00 -0.42 7.60
CA VAL A 65 13.54 -0.55 6.26
C VAL A 65 12.73 -1.56 5.46
N GLY A 66 12.35 -1.13 4.27
CA GLY A 66 11.66 -1.92 3.26
C GLY A 66 12.44 -1.95 1.95
N SER A 67 11.97 -2.75 1.00
CA SER A 67 12.47 -2.74 -0.37
C SER A 67 11.81 -1.63 -1.18
N MET A 68 12.59 -0.96 -2.03
CA MET A 68 12.05 -0.09 -3.07
C MET A 68 11.63 -0.95 -4.27
N TRP A 69 10.39 -1.45 -4.25
CA TRP A 69 9.88 -2.38 -5.24
C TRP A 69 9.86 -1.80 -6.66
N THR A 70 10.26 -2.62 -7.65
CA THR A 70 10.16 -2.27 -9.07
C THR A 70 8.77 -2.65 -9.58
N GLY A 71 7.93 -1.66 -9.86
CA GLY A 71 6.55 -1.86 -10.31
C GLY A 71 5.79 -0.54 -10.44
N ILE A 72 4.47 -0.60 -10.49
CA ILE A 72 3.61 0.58 -10.58
C ILE A 72 3.02 0.90 -9.21
N ARG A 73 3.33 2.08 -8.68
CA ARG A 73 2.81 2.52 -7.38
C ARG A 73 1.38 3.05 -7.50
N TYR A 74 0.51 2.58 -6.62
CA TYR A 74 -0.88 3.02 -6.54
C TYR A 74 -1.30 3.28 -5.10
N LEU A 75 -2.34 4.09 -4.93
CA LEU A 75 -3.23 3.93 -3.79
C LEU A 75 -4.31 2.92 -4.20
N ALA A 76 -4.50 1.86 -3.41
CA ALA A 76 -5.59 0.91 -3.60
C ALA A 76 -6.75 1.30 -2.69
N LEU A 77 -7.81 1.85 -3.28
CA LEU A 77 -9.05 2.21 -2.60
C LEU A 77 -10.03 1.03 -2.63
N LEU A 78 -10.39 0.52 -1.46
CA LEU A 78 -11.32 -0.59 -1.26
C LEU A 78 -12.71 -0.06 -0.92
N VAL A 79 -13.69 -0.39 -1.75
CA VAL A 79 -15.09 0.00 -1.57
C VAL A 79 -15.98 -1.15 -2.00
N THR A 80 -16.77 -1.71 -1.07
CA THR A 80 -17.82 -2.70 -1.35
C THR A 80 -17.38 -3.85 -2.27
N GLY A 81 -16.23 -4.46 -2.01
CA GLY A 81 -15.68 -5.58 -2.80
C GLY A 81 -15.06 -5.19 -4.16
N ARG A 82 -15.00 -3.89 -4.47
CA ARG A 82 -14.24 -3.31 -5.58
C ARG A 82 -12.92 -2.73 -5.09
N CYS A 83 -11.95 -2.68 -5.99
CA CYS A 83 -10.71 -1.96 -5.79
C CYS A 83 -10.55 -0.91 -6.89
N TYR A 84 -10.20 0.31 -6.49
CA TYR A 84 -9.81 1.38 -7.39
C TYR A 84 -8.33 1.64 -7.22
N LEU A 85 -7.54 1.35 -8.25
CA LEU A 85 -6.12 1.68 -8.31
C LEU A 85 -5.98 3.13 -8.76
N ILE A 86 -5.52 3.99 -7.87
CA ILE A 86 -5.34 5.42 -8.09
C ILE A 86 -3.85 5.66 -8.30
N SER A 87 -3.46 6.08 -9.49
CA SER A 87 -2.08 6.43 -9.83
C SER A 87 -1.69 7.81 -9.27
N HIS A 88 -0.42 8.17 -9.40
CA HIS A 88 0.10 9.45 -8.90
C HIS A 88 -0.62 10.67 -9.51
N ASN A 89 -1.03 10.59 -10.78
CA ASN A 89 -1.72 11.64 -11.54
C ASN A 89 -3.26 11.54 -11.50
N TYR A 90 -3.84 10.77 -10.57
CA TYR A 90 -5.28 10.47 -10.50
C TYR A 90 -5.88 9.78 -11.73
N GLU A 91 -5.09 9.02 -12.49
CA GLU A 91 -5.71 7.99 -13.33
C GLU A 91 -6.22 6.88 -12.41
N ILE A 92 -7.51 6.57 -12.53
CA ILE A 92 -8.19 5.63 -11.63
C ILE A 92 -8.69 4.47 -12.47
N ARG A 93 -8.28 3.26 -12.09
CA ARG A 93 -8.71 2.01 -12.72
C ARG A 93 -9.51 1.18 -11.73
N GLU A 94 -10.70 0.75 -12.13
CA GLU A 94 -11.55 -0.14 -11.35
C GLU A 94 -11.21 -1.61 -11.65
N THR A 95 -11.10 -2.41 -10.60
CA THR A 95 -10.81 -3.84 -10.70
C THR A 95 -11.44 -4.64 -9.56
N TRP A 96 -11.46 -5.95 -9.72
CA TRP A 96 -11.93 -6.89 -8.71
C TRP A 96 -10.79 -7.30 -7.79
N LEU A 97 -11.03 -7.16 -6.49
CA LEU A 97 -10.14 -7.63 -5.45
C LEU A 97 -10.99 -8.12 -4.28
N PHE A 98 -10.87 -9.39 -3.94
CA PHE A 98 -11.46 -9.91 -2.73
C PHE A 98 -10.63 -9.48 -1.53
N THR A 99 -11.20 -8.64 -0.68
CA THR A 99 -10.59 -8.21 0.58
C THR A 99 -11.67 -8.21 1.66
N PRO A 100 -11.83 -9.32 2.40
CA PRO A 100 -12.86 -9.42 3.41
C PRO A 100 -12.47 -8.62 4.65
N LEU A 101 -13.46 -8.01 5.29
CA LEU A 101 -13.30 -7.25 6.53
C LEU A 101 -13.69 -8.13 7.72
N ARG A 102 -13.01 -7.98 8.86
CA ARG A 102 -13.45 -8.61 10.13
C ARG A 102 -14.72 -7.93 10.63
N GLN A 103 -15.63 -8.70 11.22
CA GLN A 103 -16.89 -8.17 11.76
C GLN A 103 -16.70 -7.00 12.75
N GLN A 104 -15.67 -7.06 13.59
CA GLN A 104 -15.37 -6.00 14.58
C GLN A 104 -14.98 -4.67 13.94
N ASP A 105 -14.43 -4.71 12.73
CA ASP A 105 -13.99 -3.51 12.02
C ASP A 105 -15.13 -2.93 11.14
N ARG A 106 -16.32 -3.55 11.13
CA ARG A 106 -17.47 -3.13 10.32
C ARG A 106 -17.93 -1.72 10.74
N PRO A 107 -18.17 -0.79 9.79
CA PRO A 107 -18.75 0.51 10.11
C PRO A 107 -20.09 0.36 10.83
N GLN A 108 -20.31 1.11 11.92
CA GLN A 108 -21.56 1.06 12.69
C GLN A 108 -22.79 1.43 11.85
N SER A 109 -22.63 2.13 10.73
CA SER A 109 -23.71 2.45 9.79
C SER A 109 -24.19 1.27 8.94
N MET A 110 -23.53 0.10 9.01
CA MET A 110 -23.84 -1.11 8.24
C MET A 110 -24.49 -2.18 9.14
N THR A 111 -25.66 -1.91 9.72
CA THR A 111 -26.40 -2.83 10.61
C THR A 111 -27.35 -3.79 9.89
N ASN A 112 -27.05 -4.20 8.66
CA ASN A 112 -27.89 -5.17 7.94
C ASN A 112 -27.25 -6.56 7.99
N GLY A 113 -27.97 -7.51 8.60
CA GLY A 113 -27.84 -8.96 8.46
C GLY A 113 -26.55 -9.60 9.01
N ASP A 114 -26.71 -10.56 9.93
CA ASP A 114 -25.61 -11.35 10.53
C ASP A 114 -24.86 -12.27 9.54
N ASN A 115 -25.27 -12.32 8.26
CA ASN A 115 -24.76 -13.28 7.26
C ASN A 115 -24.09 -12.67 6.02
N GLU A 116 -23.99 -11.34 5.90
CA GLU A 116 -23.26 -10.74 4.78
C GLU A 116 -21.77 -10.56 5.11
N LEU A 117 -20.90 -10.94 4.16
CA LEU A 117 -19.46 -10.69 4.27
C LEU A 117 -19.22 -9.21 4.44
N SER A 118 -18.56 -8.85 5.54
CA SER A 118 -18.22 -7.46 5.79
C SER A 118 -17.22 -7.00 4.72
N GLN A 119 -17.49 -5.86 4.11
CA GLN A 119 -16.65 -5.26 3.08
C GLN A 119 -16.04 -3.95 3.58
N HIS A 120 -14.86 -3.62 3.06
CA HIS A 120 -14.26 -2.32 3.30
C HIS A 120 -15.08 -1.19 2.68
N MET A 121 -15.12 -0.06 3.36
CA MET A 121 -15.82 1.15 2.93
C MET A 121 -14.88 2.33 2.94
N TRP A 122 -14.27 2.67 1.80
CA TRP A 122 -13.28 3.77 1.74
C TRP A 122 -12.04 3.51 2.61
N THR A 123 -11.50 2.28 2.53
CA THR A 123 -10.15 1.96 3.03
C THR A 123 -9.15 2.27 1.92
N ILE A 124 -8.05 2.96 2.23
CA ILE A 124 -7.04 3.39 1.24
C ILE A 124 -5.68 2.84 1.66
N LEU A 125 -5.13 1.93 0.87
CA LEU A 125 -3.79 1.35 1.05
C LEU A 125 -2.79 2.06 0.11
N ASP A 126 -1.55 2.24 0.54
CA ASP A 126 -0.43 2.66 -0.31
C ASP A 126 0.46 1.46 -0.59
N GLY A 127 0.88 1.28 -1.84
CA GLY A 127 1.70 0.15 -2.22
C GLY A 127 2.08 0.13 -3.70
N THR A 128 2.79 -0.93 -4.07
CA THR A 128 3.32 -1.12 -5.42
C THR A 128 2.77 -2.41 -6.01
N LEU A 129 2.14 -2.31 -7.18
CA LEU A 129 1.79 -3.45 -8.00
C LEU A 129 3.07 -3.97 -8.69
N VAL A 130 3.38 -5.24 -8.49
CA VAL A 130 4.58 -5.92 -8.99
C VAL A 130 4.22 -7.23 -9.68
N LEU A 131 5.15 -7.76 -10.45
CA LEU A 131 5.13 -9.14 -10.93
C LEU A 131 5.90 -10.03 -9.95
N ASN A 132 5.24 -11.05 -9.39
CA ASN A 132 5.84 -12.07 -8.54
C ASN A 132 5.61 -13.45 -9.16
N GLN A 133 6.66 -14.06 -9.71
CA GLN A 133 6.55 -15.36 -10.41
C GLN A 133 5.42 -15.35 -11.46
N ASP A 134 5.44 -14.33 -12.34
CA ASP A 134 4.44 -14.09 -13.39
C ASP A 134 3.01 -13.82 -12.91
N LYS A 135 2.80 -13.61 -11.61
CA LYS A 135 1.51 -13.25 -11.03
C LYS A 135 1.54 -11.83 -10.49
N LEU A 136 0.45 -11.10 -10.74
CA LEU A 136 0.30 -9.76 -10.20
C LEU A 136 0.09 -9.78 -8.69
N CYS A 137 0.83 -8.92 -8.01
CA CYS A 137 0.82 -8.80 -6.56
C CYS A 137 0.89 -7.33 -6.16
N PHE A 138 0.01 -6.87 -5.29
CA PHE A 138 0.07 -5.54 -4.71
C PHE A 138 0.78 -5.62 -3.36
N VAL A 139 2.00 -5.09 -3.31
CA VAL A 139 2.83 -5.05 -2.10
C VAL A 139 2.47 -3.82 -1.29
N ILE A 140 1.75 -4.04 -0.20
CA ILE A 140 1.25 -2.99 0.68
C ILE A 140 2.41 -2.44 1.51
N SER A 141 2.55 -1.12 1.50
CA SER A 141 3.58 -0.38 2.23
C SER A 141 3.00 0.44 3.39
N ASP A 142 1.80 1.01 3.25
CA ASP A 142 1.15 1.81 4.29
C ASP A 142 -0.38 1.88 4.10
N ILE A 143 -1.08 2.57 5.00
CA ILE A 143 -2.53 2.82 4.96
C ILE A 143 -2.83 4.27 5.31
N LEU A 144 -3.70 4.91 4.52
CA LEU A 144 -4.07 6.33 4.67
C LEU A 144 -5.45 6.48 5.34
N ALA A 145 -6.36 5.56 5.05
CA ALA A 145 -7.69 5.56 5.62
C ALA A 145 -8.18 4.13 5.87
N MET A 146 -8.98 3.97 6.92
CA MET A 146 -9.66 2.73 7.25
C MET A 146 -11.16 3.01 7.41
N ASN A 147 -11.98 2.35 6.60
CA ASN A 147 -13.43 2.40 6.69
C ASN A 147 -14.03 3.81 6.77
N GLY A 148 -13.52 4.72 5.93
CA GLY A 148 -14.04 6.09 5.84
C GLY A 148 -13.50 7.05 6.89
N ALA A 149 -12.51 6.63 7.69
CA ALA A 149 -11.77 7.50 8.59
C ALA A 149 -10.29 7.56 8.20
N SER A 150 -9.70 8.76 8.18
CA SER A 150 -8.26 8.90 7.98
C SER A 150 -7.50 8.33 9.18
N VAL A 151 -6.42 7.59 8.90
CA VAL A 151 -5.49 7.06 9.90
C VAL A 151 -4.08 7.65 9.74
N MET A 152 -3.92 8.68 8.89
CA MET A 152 -2.61 9.28 8.58
C MET A 152 -1.93 9.91 9.79
N SER A 153 -2.69 10.37 10.79
CA SER A 153 -2.16 10.96 12.03
C SER A 153 -1.57 9.91 13.00
N LEU A 154 -1.88 8.63 12.82
CA LEU A 154 -1.31 7.55 13.63
C LEU A 154 0.18 7.37 13.31
N LYS A 155 0.94 6.82 14.26
CA LYS A 155 2.34 6.42 14.03
C LYS A 155 2.39 5.22 13.09
N LEU A 156 3.51 5.03 12.38
CA LEU A 156 3.67 3.95 11.40
C LEU A 156 3.36 2.58 11.99
N GLU A 157 3.81 2.29 13.21
CA GLU A 157 3.55 1.01 13.87
C GLU A 157 2.05 0.68 13.96
N ASP A 158 1.23 1.66 14.32
CA ASP A 158 -0.22 1.48 14.47
C ASP A 158 -0.91 1.33 13.10
N ARG A 159 -0.42 2.04 12.09
CA ARG A 159 -0.88 1.88 10.69
C ARG A 159 -0.57 0.48 10.16
N LEU A 160 0.65 -0.02 10.41
CA LEU A 160 1.06 -1.39 10.04
C LEU A 160 0.26 -2.47 10.80
N LYS A 161 -0.01 -2.28 12.09
CA LYS A 161 -0.91 -3.15 12.86
C LYS A 161 -2.32 -3.16 12.28
N THR A 162 -2.82 -2.01 11.83
CA THR A 162 -4.13 -1.88 11.18
C THR A 162 -4.18 -2.71 9.89
N ILE A 163 -3.17 -2.61 9.03
CA ILE A 163 -3.06 -3.43 7.81
C ILE A 163 -3.06 -4.92 8.15
N GLN A 164 -2.19 -5.33 9.07
CA GLN A 164 -2.07 -6.73 9.46
C GLN A 164 -3.41 -7.28 9.98
N ASN A 165 -4.03 -6.58 10.92
CA ASN A 165 -5.20 -7.06 11.63
C ASN A 165 -6.47 -7.01 10.78
N SER A 166 -6.67 -5.92 10.03
CA SER A 166 -7.94 -5.63 9.38
C SER A 166 -7.98 -5.91 7.88
N VAL A 167 -6.83 -6.13 7.24
CA VAL A 167 -6.75 -6.43 5.80
C VAL A 167 -6.16 -7.81 5.57
N ILE A 168 -4.96 -8.07 6.10
CA ILE A 168 -4.22 -9.32 5.80
C ILE A 168 -4.78 -10.51 6.57
N SER A 169 -4.95 -10.39 7.87
CA SER A 169 -5.46 -11.48 8.70
C SER A 169 -6.85 -11.98 8.29
N PRO A 170 -7.86 -11.13 7.97
CA PRO A 170 -9.12 -11.63 7.44
C PRO A 170 -8.99 -12.26 6.06
N LEU A 171 -8.17 -11.72 5.15
CA LEU A 171 -7.93 -12.34 3.83
C LEU A 171 -7.40 -13.78 3.94
N LEU A 172 -6.55 -14.05 4.94
CA LEU A 172 -6.00 -15.39 5.18
C LEU A 172 -7.00 -16.35 5.84
N LYS A 173 -8.01 -15.83 6.55
CA LYS A 173 -8.94 -16.64 7.36
C LYS A 173 -10.28 -16.88 6.67
N ILE A 174 -10.73 -15.92 5.85
CA ILE A 174 -12.06 -15.91 5.24
C ILE A 174 -11.89 -16.37 3.78
N PRO A 175 -12.45 -17.52 3.39
CA PRO A 175 -12.32 -18.02 2.04
C PRO A 175 -13.10 -17.15 1.04
N LEU A 176 -12.66 -17.17 -0.22
CA LEU A 176 -13.38 -16.55 -1.32
C LEU A 176 -14.77 -17.19 -1.45
N PRO A 177 -15.87 -16.39 -1.44
CA PRO A 177 -17.21 -16.91 -1.59
C PRO A 177 -17.41 -17.52 -2.97
N LYS A 178 -18.22 -18.58 -3.06
CA LYS A 178 -18.60 -19.16 -4.36
C LYS A 178 -19.29 -18.11 -5.22
N GLY A 179 -18.86 -17.99 -6.47
CA GLY A 179 -19.41 -17.02 -7.43
C GLY A 179 -18.86 -15.60 -7.31
N HIS A 180 -17.99 -15.31 -6.33
CA HIS A 180 -17.28 -14.03 -6.31
C HIS A 180 -16.30 -13.94 -7.49
N PRO A 181 -16.21 -12.80 -8.19
CA PRO A 181 -15.23 -12.61 -9.25
C PRO A 181 -13.80 -12.89 -8.75
N PRO A 182 -12.93 -13.48 -9.60
CA PRO A 182 -11.54 -13.70 -9.21
C PRO A 182 -10.83 -12.37 -9.00
N SER A 183 -9.96 -12.33 -7.98
CA SER A 183 -9.09 -11.17 -7.75
C SER A 183 -8.09 -11.05 -8.89
N GLN A 184 -7.91 -9.85 -9.43
CA GLN A 184 -6.99 -9.60 -10.54
C GLN A 184 -5.52 -9.56 -10.10
N PHE A 185 -5.28 -9.39 -8.79
CA PHE A 185 -3.97 -9.48 -8.17
C PHE A 185 -4.10 -9.99 -6.73
N SER A 186 -3.00 -10.49 -6.18
CA SER A 186 -2.90 -10.89 -4.77
C SER A 186 -2.42 -9.72 -3.90
N LEU A 187 -2.69 -9.76 -2.59
CA LEU A 187 -2.11 -8.82 -1.63
C LEU A 187 -0.89 -9.47 -0.95
N LEU A 188 0.19 -8.69 -0.83
CA LEU A 188 1.37 -9.05 -0.05
C LEU A 188 1.68 -7.95 0.96
N PHE A 189 1.92 -8.35 2.20
CA PHE A 189 2.39 -7.46 3.25
C PHE A 189 3.71 -8.00 3.81
N PRO A 190 4.85 -7.48 3.33
CA PRO A 190 6.16 -8.00 3.69
C PRO A 190 6.52 -7.63 5.14
N PRO A 191 7.37 -8.42 5.81
CA PRO A 191 7.84 -8.09 7.15
C PRO A 191 8.71 -6.83 7.11
N ASN A 192 8.24 -5.75 7.72
CA ASN A 192 9.06 -4.55 7.92
C ASN A 192 10.10 -4.82 9.01
N ARG A 193 11.37 -4.50 8.74
CA ARG A 193 12.46 -4.74 9.68
C ARG A 193 12.89 -3.44 10.36
N PRO A 194 12.91 -3.38 11.71
CA PRO A 194 13.53 -2.27 12.43
C PRO A 194 15.01 -2.15 12.07
N LEU A 195 15.45 -0.93 11.74
CA LEU A 195 16.83 -0.63 11.36
C LEU A 195 17.84 -1.08 12.43
N ASN A 196 17.50 -0.91 13.71
CA ASN A 196 18.35 -1.33 14.83
C ASN A 196 18.47 -2.85 15.00
N LYS A 197 17.60 -3.65 14.37
CA LYS A 197 17.67 -5.12 14.36
C LYS A 197 18.35 -5.66 13.11
N MET A 198 18.77 -4.79 12.19
CA MET A 198 19.44 -5.22 10.98
C MET A 198 20.95 -5.32 11.22
N THR A 199 21.51 -6.48 10.90
CA THR A 199 22.94 -6.77 10.93
C THR A 199 23.70 -5.95 9.89
N SER A 200 25.01 -5.79 10.07
CA SER A 200 25.90 -4.85 9.36
C SER A 200 26.02 -5.01 7.83
N SER A 201 25.34 -5.97 7.20
CA SER A 201 25.48 -6.24 5.77
C SER A 201 24.23 -5.82 4.98
N ILE A 202 24.41 -4.92 4.02
CA ILE A 202 23.40 -4.49 3.03
C ILE A 202 22.71 -5.67 2.33
N ARG A 203 23.41 -6.79 2.12
CA ARG A 203 22.83 -8.00 1.50
C ARG A 203 21.78 -8.69 2.37
N GLN A 204 21.81 -8.48 3.69
CA GLN A 204 20.80 -8.98 4.62
C GLN A 204 19.68 -7.94 4.85
N LEU A 205 19.83 -6.72 4.33
CA LEU A 205 18.87 -5.62 4.51
C LEU A 205 17.67 -5.73 3.60
N THR A 206 17.74 -6.43 2.47
CA THR A 206 16.55 -6.61 1.63
C THR A 206 15.56 -7.52 2.35
N PRO A 207 14.40 -7.02 2.81
CA PRO A 207 13.35 -7.87 3.35
C PRO A 207 12.57 -8.48 2.19
N THR A 208 13.21 -9.26 1.33
CA THR A 208 12.50 -10.15 0.43
C THR A 208 12.14 -11.39 1.23
N PRO A 209 10.85 -11.78 1.33
CA PRO A 209 10.51 -13.14 1.72
C PRO A 209 11.36 -14.12 0.91
N ALA A 210 11.89 -15.17 1.53
CA ALA A 210 12.82 -16.13 0.88
C ALA A 210 12.23 -16.80 -0.38
N ASN A 211 10.92 -16.64 -0.62
CA ASN A 211 10.16 -17.24 -1.72
C ASN A 211 9.55 -16.23 -2.70
N THR A 212 9.94 -14.94 -2.68
CA THR A 212 9.43 -13.94 -3.64
C THR A 212 10.50 -13.57 -4.66
N ALA A 213 10.21 -13.79 -5.94
CA ALA A 213 11.07 -13.38 -7.05
C ALA A 213 10.87 -11.90 -7.43
N VAL A 214 10.33 -11.09 -6.50
CA VAL A 214 10.00 -9.69 -6.72
C VAL A 214 11.27 -8.86 -6.73
N GLN A 215 11.42 -8.03 -7.76
CA GLN A 215 12.57 -7.15 -7.89
C GLN A 215 12.41 -5.85 -7.11
N HIS A 216 13.55 -5.29 -6.71
CA HIS A 216 13.64 -3.99 -6.06
C HIS A 216 14.90 -3.26 -6.54
N SER A 217 14.84 -1.93 -6.57
CA SER A 217 15.92 -1.06 -7.06
C SER A 217 16.75 -0.42 -5.95
N GLY A 218 16.40 -0.68 -4.69
CA GLY A 218 17.08 -0.11 -3.53
C GLY A 218 16.33 -0.39 -2.23
N LEU A 219 16.57 0.45 -1.24
CA LEU A 219 15.92 0.38 0.08
C LEU A 219 15.08 1.64 0.32
N VAL A 220 13.97 1.49 1.04
CA VAL A 220 13.18 2.60 1.56
C VAL A 220 13.26 2.62 3.08
N PHE A 221 13.42 3.80 3.65
CA PHE A 221 13.58 4.05 5.07
C PHE A 221 12.41 4.90 5.53
N ILE A 222 11.60 4.33 6.42
CA ILE A 222 10.34 4.93 6.88
C ILE A 222 10.43 5.19 8.39
N PRO A 223 10.21 6.44 8.86
CA PRO A 223 10.28 6.76 10.27
C PRO A 223 9.12 6.12 11.04
N MET A 224 9.42 5.39 12.11
CA MET A 224 8.41 4.68 12.91
C MET A 224 7.48 5.63 13.66
N SER A 225 8.03 6.75 14.14
CA SER A 225 7.38 7.68 15.06
C SER A 225 6.58 8.78 14.38
N LEU A 226 6.69 8.94 13.06
CA LEU A 226 6.03 10.03 12.32
C LEU A 226 4.69 9.61 11.69
N PRO A 227 3.74 10.56 11.57
CA PRO A 227 2.51 10.36 10.80
C PRO A 227 2.80 10.18 9.31
N TYR A 228 1.83 9.66 8.58
CA TYR A 228 1.88 9.66 7.11
C TYR A 228 1.69 11.09 6.62
N ALA A 229 2.54 11.52 5.68
CA ALA A 229 2.49 12.87 5.10
C ALA A 229 2.42 12.79 3.57
N PRO A 230 1.23 13.02 2.97
CA PRO A 230 1.09 13.10 1.52
C PRO A 230 1.99 14.17 0.90
N GLY A 231 2.47 13.93 -0.33
CA GLY A 231 3.41 14.81 -1.02
C GLY A 231 4.82 14.68 -0.47
N HIS A 232 5.49 15.80 -0.18
CA HIS A 232 6.86 15.79 0.32
C HIS A 232 6.91 15.27 1.77
N SER A 233 7.16 13.98 1.92
CA SER A 233 7.21 13.32 3.21
C SER A 233 8.50 13.65 3.95
N LYS A 234 8.37 14.33 5.08
CA LYS A 234 9.51 14.59 5.98
C LYS A 234 10.02 13.26 6.53
N GLY A 235 11.26 12.93 6.17
CA GLY A 235 11.97 11.80 6.77
C GLY A 235 11.78 10.45 6.10
N VAL A 236 11.03 10.33 4.99
CA VAL A 236 11.01 9.09 4.20
C VAL A 236 12.14 9.15 3.18
N TYR A 237 13.06 8.19 3.24
CA TYR A 237 14.26 8.20 2.40
C TYR A 237 14.36 6.97 1.49
N TYR A 238 14.97 7.13 0.31
CA TYR A 238 15.43 6.02 -0.51
C TYR A 238 16.97 5.99 -0.59
N TRP A 239 17.52 4.79 -0.73
CA TRP A 239 18.96 4.54 -0.87
C TRP A 239 19.22 3.52 -1.98
#